data_AF-A0A8C5WZH1-F1
#
_entry.id   AF-A0A8C5WZH1-F1
#
_cell.length_a   1.000
_cell.length_b   1.000
_cell.length_c   1.000
_cell.angle_alpha   90.00
_cell.angle_beta   90.00
_cell.angle_gamma   90.00
#
_symmetry.space_group_name_H-M   'P 1'
#
loop_
_entity.id
_entity.type
_entity.pdbx_description
1 polymer ?
#
loop_
_entity_poly.entity_id
_entity_poly.type
_entity_poly.pdbx_seq_one_letter_code
_entity_poly.pdbx_strand_id
1 'polypeptide(L)'
;MTMGMLMPFKEYELVLFFVLAVVLLPGAYAPDYQTFLRQHYDNPKSNVGNHYCDTMMQRRGMTRPVCKDKNSFIHGTKKNINNVCGSRGVPYGNGLRRSRNRFSVTTCKHRGGSNRPPCRYTENTSSRLIVVRCADGRPVHFDESQI
;
A
#
# COMPACT_ATOMS: atom_id res chain seq x y z
N MET A 1 36.01 45.73 -16.96
CA MET A 1 34.62 45.77 -17.47
C MET A 1 34.36 44.47 -18.22
N THR A 2 33.63 43.53 -17.62
CA THR A 2 32.94 42.48 -18.38
C THR A 2 31.61 42.26 -17.68
N MET A 3 30.59 42.86 -18.29
CA MET A 3 29.19 42.83 -17.87
C MET A 3 28.65 41.43 -18.16
N GLY A 4 28.38 40.65 -17.11
CA GLY A 4 27.73 39.36 -17.25
C GLY A 4 26.34 39.58 -17.84
N MET A 5 26.15 39.13 -19.07
CA MET A 5 24.91 39.24 -19.82
C MET A 5 23.82 38.47 -19.05
N LEU A 6 22.90 39.20 -18.41
CA LEU A 6 21.61 38.66 -17.99
C LEU A 6 20.87 38.26 -19.28
N MET A 7 20.95 36.98 -19.64
CA MET A 7 20.20 36.46 -20.77
C MET A 7 18.70 36.49 -20.40
N PRO A 8 17.85 37.17 -21.18
CA PRO A 8 16.41 37.13 -20.95
C PRO A 8 15.95 35.70 -21.27
N PHE A 9 15.55 34.96 -20.23
CA PHE A 9 14.87 33.68 -20.43
C PHE A 9 13.64 33.94 -21.31
N LYS A 10 13.70 33.52 -22.57
CA LYS A 10 12.60 33.69 -23.52
C LYS A 10 11.41 32.92 -23.00
N GLU A 11 10.19 33.44 -23.22
CA GLU A 11 8.95 32.84 -22.71
C GLU A 11 8.81 31.34 -23.02
N TYR A 12 9.36 30.90 -24.16
CA TYR A 12 9.37 29.48 -24.53
C TYR A 12 10.22 28.60 -23.61
N GLU A 13 11.28 29.12 -22.98
CA GLU A 13 12.10 28.36 -22.02
C GLU A 13 11.40 28.21 -20.68
N LEU A 14 10.66 29.23 -20.25
CA LEU A 14 9.74 29.09 -19.10
C LEU A 14 8.67 28.04 -19.40
N VAL A 15 8.02 28.11 -20.57
CA VAL A 15 7.00 27.14 -20.98
C VAL A 15 7.59 25.72 -21.05
N LEU A 16 8.78 25.56 -21.64
CA LEU A 16 9.46 24.27 -21.71
C LEU A 16 9.81 23.73 -20.33
N PHE A 17 10.28 24.59 -19.42
CA PHE A 17 10.58 24.22 -18.04
C PHE A 17 9.30 23.82 -17.27
N PHE A 18 8.19 24.53 -17.45
CA PHE A 18 6.90 24.16 -16.85
C PHE A 18 6.34 22.85 -17.42
N VAL A 19 6.45 22.63 -18.73
CA VAL A 19 6.04 21.35 -19.36
C VAL A 19 6.91 20.21 -18.84
N LEU A 20 8.23 20.41 -18.76
CA LEU A 20 9.16 19.43 -18.16
C LEU A 20 8.83 19.17 -16.69
N ALA A 21 8.52 20.19 -15.90
CA ALA A 21 8.13 20.01 -14.49
C ALA A 21 6.82 19.22 -14.35
N VAL A 22 5.82 19.47 -15.19
CA VAL A 22 4.55 18.71 -15.18
C VAL A 22 4.75 17.25 -15.63
N VAL A 23 5.62 17.01 -16.62
CA VAL A 23 5.95 15.65 -17.12
C VAL A 23 6.86 14.88 -16.14
N LEU A 24 7.77 15.58 -15.45
CA LEU A 24 8.74 15.01 -14.50
C LEU A 24 8.25 14.99 -13.04
N LEU A 25 7.00 15.38 -12.78
CA LEU A 25 6.29 15.03 -11.54
C LEU A 25 5.46 13.78 -11.81
N PRO A 26 6.04 12.57 -11.86
CA PRO A 26 5.24 11.36 -11.77
C PRO A 26 4.49 11.47 -10.45
N GLY A 27 3.16 11.55 -10.56
CA GLY A 27 2.26 11.76 -9.43
C GLY A 27 2.73 10.92 -8.26
N ALA A 28 2.97 11.57 -7.12
CA ALA A 28 3.18 10.88 -5.87
C ALA A 28 1.98 9.94 -5.72
N TYR A 29 2.20 8.64 -5.98
CA TYR A 29 1.16 7.63 -5.94
C TYR A 29 0.69 7.54 -4.50
N ALA A 30 -0.30 8.36 -4.14
CA ALA A 30 -0.98 8.26 -2.88
C ALA A 30 -1.64 6.87 -2.88
N PRO A 31 -1.38 6.03 -1.86
CA PRO A 31 -2.08 4.76 -1.72
C PRO A 31 -3.58 5.03 -1.81
N ASP A 32 -4.26 4.37 -2.73
CA ASP A 32 -5.70 4.51 -2.93
C ASP A 32 -6.44 3.23 -2.47
N TYR A 33 -7.77 3.30 -2.44
CA TYR A 33 -8.58 2.17 -2.00
C TYR A 33 -8.40 0.92 -2.89
N GLN A 34 -8.14 1.08 -4.20
CA GLN A 34 -7.93 -0.06 -5.08
C GLN A 34 -6.60 -0.75 -4.80
N THR A 35 -5.56 0.03 -4.56
CA THR A 35 -4.25 -0.46 -4.11
C THR A 35 -4.38 -1.16 -2.77
N PHE A 36 -5.13 -0.59 -1.82
CA PHE A 36 -5.43 -1.24 -0.54
C PHE A 36 -6.09 -2.60 -0.75
N LEU A 37 -7.14 -2.69 -1.58
CA LEU A 37 -7.81 -3.96 -1.85
C LEU A 37 -6.88 -4.97 -2.52
N ARG A 38 -6.12 -4.55 -3.53
CA ARG A 38 -5.15 -5.42 -4.21
C ARG A 38 -4.15 -6.01 -3.22
N GLN A 39 -3.61 -5.20 -2.32
CA GLN A 39 -2.57 -5.64 -1.39
C GLN A 39 -3.14 -6.38 -0.17
N HIS A 40 -4.29 -5.96 0.37
CA HIS A 40 -4.72 -6.35 1.71
C HIS A 40 -6.08 -7.04 1.79
N TYR A 41 -6.82 -7.21 0.70
CA TYR A 41 -8.13 -7.89 0.74
C TYR A 41 -8.09 -9.28 0.11
N ASP A 42 -8.56 -10.31 0.83
CA ASP A 42 -8.78 -11.65 0.28
C ASP A 42 -9.95 -12.33 1.02
N ASN A 43 -11.17 -12.16 0.52
CA ASN A 43 -12.35 -12.75 1.13
C ASN A 43 -13.36 -13.26 0.07
N PRO A 44 -13.75 -14.55 0.12
CA PRO A 44 -13.24 -15.60 1.03
C PRO A 44 -11.73 -15.85 0.83
N LYS A 45 -11.06 -16.43 1.84
CA LYS A 45 -9.63 -16.77 1.73
C LYS A 45 -9.43 -17.68 0.52
N SER A 46 -8.51 -17.32 -0.37
CA SER A 46 -8.22 -18.08 -1.58
C SER A 46 -7.73 -19.50 -1.25
N ASN A 47 -8.33 -20.53 -1.86
CA ASN A 47 -7.90 -21.91 -1.71
C ASN A 47 -6.79 -22.23 -2.73
N VAL A 48 -5.53 -22.14 -2.30
CA VAL A 48 -4.34 -22.32 -3.15
C VAL A 48 -3.31 -23.31 -2.55
N GLY A 49 -3.76 -24.16 -1.62
CA GLY A 49 -2.91 -25.14 -0.94
C GLY A 49 -1.90 -24.54 0.03
N ASN A 50 -0.80 -25.26 0.28
CA ASN A 50 0.18 -24.96 1.33
C ASN A 50 1.11 -23.76 1.04
N HIS A 51 0.95 -23.10 -0.11
CA HIS A 51 1.78 -21.98 -0.56
C HIS A 51 0.97 -20.70 -0.73
N TYR A 52 0.03 -20.45 0.19
CA TYR A 52 -0.86 -19.29 0.13
C TYR A 52 -0.09 -17.98 -0.02
N CYS A 53 0.88 -17.71 0.85
CA CYS A 53 1.62 -16.44 0.80
C CYS A 53 2.45 -16.28 -0.48
N ASP A 54 3.22 -17.29 -0.90
CA ASP A 54 3.99 -17.24 -2.16
C ASP A 54 3.07 -16.94 -3.36
N THR A 55 1.94 -17.66 -3.43
CA THR A 55 0.97 -17.54 -4.52
C THR A 55 0.26 -16.19 -4.50
N MET A 56 -0.24 -15.76 -3.34
CA MET A 56 -1.01 -14.52 -3.24
C MET A 56 -0.13 -13.29 -3.40
N MET A 57 1.07 -13.27 -2.84
CA MET A 57 2.02 -12.17 -3.06
C MET A 57 2.33 -12.01 -4.56
N GLN A 58 2.52 -13.12 -5.28
CA GLN A 58 2.73 -13.09 -6.73
C GLN A 58 1.49 -12.62 -7.49
N ARG A 59 0.31 -13.22 -7.23
CA ARG A 59 -0.96 -12.86 -7.91
C ARG A 59 -1.34 -11.40 -7.73
N ARG A 60 -0.93 -10.79 -6.62
CA ARG A 60 -1.20 -9.38 -6.32
C ARG A 60 -0.08 -8.43 -6.78
N GLY A 61 0.95 -8.95 -7.46
CA GLY A 61 2.04 -8.15 -8.02
C GLY A 61 2.97 -7.55 -6.96
N MET A 62 3.17 -8.23 -5.83
CA MET A 62 4.04 -7.79 -4.72
C MET A 62 5.37 -8.54 -4.66
N THR A 63 5.76 -9.17 -5.77
CA THR A 63 7.01 -9.94 -5.88
C THR A 63 7.95 -9.41 -6.95
N ARG A 64 7.62 -8.32 -7.64
CA ARG A 64 8.45 -7.73 -8.72
C ARG A 64 8.45 -6.20 -8.64
N PRO A 65 9.57 -5.53 -9.01
CA PRO A 65 10.89 -6.12 -9.28
C PRO A 65 11.58 -6.62 -8.00
N VAL A 66 11.07 -6.20 -6.84
CA VAL A 66 11.58 -6.52 -5.50
C VAL A 66 10.48 -7.22 -4.70
N CYS A 67 10.86 -8.18 -3.86
CA CYS A 67 9.97 -8.84 -2.92
C CYS A 67 9.53 -7.87 -1.82
N LYS A 68 8.23 -7.70 -1.62
CA LYS A 68 7.70 -6.89 -0.51
C LYS A 68 7.95 -7.63 0.81
N ASP A 69 8.64 -7.00 1.77
CA ASP A 69 9.09 -7.66 3.00
C ASP A 69 7.96 -8.25 3.87
N LYS A 70 6.85 -7.52 4.00
CA LYS A 70 5.70 -7.95 4.81
C LYS A 70 4.40 -7.47 4.18
N ASN A 71 3.37 -8.30 4.23
CA ASN A 71 2.01 -7.93 3.82
C ASN A 71 0.95 -8.75 4.54
N SER A 72 -0.13 -8.11 4.97
CA SER A 72 -1.29 -8.76 5.58
C SER A 72 -2.50 -8.80 4.65
N PHE A 73 -3.14 -9.96 4.51
CA PHE A 73 -4.42 -10.15 3.83
C PHE A 73 -5.56 -10.32 4.84
N ILE A 74 -6.59 -9.47 4.72
CA ILE A 74 -7.77 -9.46 5.58
C ILE A 74 -8.85 -10.36 4.96
N HIS A 75 -9.35 -11.31 5.76
CA HIS A 75 -10.45 -12.21 5.44
C HIS A 75 -11.74 -11.71 6.11
N GLY A 76 -12.34 -10.68 5.51
CA GLY A 76 -13.62 -10.14 5.92
C GLY A 76 -14.27 -9.35 4.79
N THR A 77 -15.57 -9.08 4.88
CA THR A 77 -16.27 -8.36 3.82
C THR A 77 -15.76 -6.94 3.65
N LYS A 78 -15.72 -6.43 2.41
CA LYS A 78 -15.35 -5.03 2.12
C LYS A 78 -16.18 -4.04 2.95
N LYS A 79 -17.48 -4.31 3.13
CA LYS A 79 -18.37 -3.50 3.99
C LYS A 79 -17.82 -3.39 5.42
N ASN A 80 -17.42 -4.50 6.03
CA ASN A 80 -16.91 -4.50 7.40
C ASN A 80 -15.56 -3.78 7.50
N ILE A 81 -14.68 -3.94 6.51
CA ILE A 81 -13.37 -3.26 6.48
C ILE A 81 -13.58 -1.74 6.29
N ASN A 82 -14.43 -1.32 5.36
CA ASN A 82 -14.74 0.10 5.13
C ASN A 82 -15.36 0.76 6.36
N ASN A 83 -16.22 0.06 7.10
CA ASN A 83 -16.82 0.58 8.32
C ASN A 83 -15.81 0.90 9.43
N VAL A 84 -14.56 0.40 9.36
CA VAL A 84 -13.47 0.83 10.26
C VAL A 84 -13.16 2.32 10.07
N CYS A 85 -13.33 2.85 8.86
CA CYS A 85 -13.18 4.27 8.59
C CYS A 85 -14.30 5.14 9.17
N GLY A 86 -15.43 4.52 9.57
CA GLY A 86 -16.56 5.18 10.22
C GLY A 86 -16.79 4.65 11.64
N SER A 87 -18.03 4.32 11.94
CA SER A 87 -18.52 3.97 13.28
C SER A 87 -17.92 2.70 13.88
N ARG A 88 -17.34 1.80 13.08
CA ARG A 88 -16.71 0.56 13.56
C ARG A 88 -15.20 0.67 13.78
N GLY A 89 -14.65 1.86 13.68
CA GLY A 89 -13.29 2.16 14.13
C GLY A 89 -13.26 3.14 15.28
N VAL A 90 -12.08 3.28 15.87
CA VAL A 90 -11.72 4.30 16.86
C VAL A 90 -10.43 4.99 16.42
N PRO A 91 -10.23 6.27 16.74
CA PRO A 91 -8.94 6.93 16.52
C PRO A 91 -7.79 6.16 17.16
N TYR A 92 -6.65 6.08 16.48
CA TYR A 92 -5.46 5.32 16.93
C TYR A 92 -4.15 6.14 16.85
N GLY A 93 -4.25 7.47 16.69
CA GLY A 93 -3.09 8.36 16.55
C GLY A 93 -2.60 8.50 15.11
N ASN A 94 -1.87 9.58 14.80
CA ASN A 94 -1.28 9.86 13.48
C ASN A 94 -2.23 9.72 12.29
N GLY A 95 -3.52 10.00 12.47
CA GLY A 95 -4.57 9.84 11.44
C GLY A 95 -4.90 8.38 11.10
N LEU A 96 -4.49 7.42 11.93
CA LEU A 96 -4.87 6.01 11.85
C LEU A 96 -6.16 5.74 12.63
N ARG A 97 -6.83 4.66 12.23
CA ARG A 97 -8.03 4.14 12.89
C ARG A 97 -7.85 2.65 13.17
N ARG A 98 -8.19 2.24 14.38
CA ARG A 98 -8.20 0.83 14.78
C ARG A 98 -9.61 0.28 14.74
N SER A 99 -9.78 -0.94 14.25
CA SER A 99 -11.08 -1.61 14.26
C SER A 99 -11.56 -1.90 15.68
N ARG A 100 -12.88 -1.90 15.88
CA ARG A 100 -13.50 -2.38 17.13
C ARG A 100 -13.62 -3.89 17.17
N ASN A 101 -13.86 -4.50 16.01
CA ASN A 101 -14.00 -5.96 15.87
C ASN A 101 -12.71 -6.57 15.32
N ARG A 102 -12.46 -7.83 15.70
CA ARG A 102 -11.35 -8.63 15.17
C ARG A 102 -11.66 -9.09 13.75
N PHE A 103 -10.62 -9.21 12.94
CA PHE A 103 -10.65 -9.81 11.61
C PHE A 103 -9.74 -11.03 11.59
N SER A 104 -10.10 -12.03 10.80
CA SER A 104 -9.15 -13.07 10.40
C SER A 104 -8.17 -12.46 9.40
N VAL A 105 -6.88 -12.61 9.63
CA VAL A 105 -5.80 -12.00 8.84
C VAL A 105 -4.70 -13.03 8.62
N THR A 106 -4.24 -13.15 7.37
CA THR A 106 -3.03 -13.90 7.03
C THR A 106 -1.89 -12.93 6.75
N THR A 107 -0.84 -12.96 7.57
CA THR A 107 0.39 -12.19 7.36
C THR A 107 1.39 -13.03 6.59
N CYS A 108 1.91 -12.46 5.51
CA CYS A 108 3.00 -12.99 4.71
C CYS A 108 4.27 -12.20 5.00
N LYS A 109 5.28 -12.87 5.57
CA LYS A 109 6.59 -12.28 5.86
C LYS A 109 7.65 -12.92 4.98
N HIS A 110 8.44 -12.11 4.28
CA HIS A 110 9.53 -12.59 3.45
C HIS A 110 10.54 -13.34 4.31
N ARG A 111 11.05 -14.49 3.83
CA ARG A 111 11.99 -15.34 4.59
C ARG A 111 13.38 -14.72 4.75
N GLY A 112 13.64 -13.58 4.10
CA GLY A 112 14.94 -12.94 4.06
C GLY A 112 15.85 -13.51 2.96
N GLY A 113 17.08 -13.01 2.90
CA GLY A 113 18.02 -13.33 1.82
C GLY A 113 17.89 -12.35 0.66
N SER A 114 17.75 -12.86 -0.56
CA SER A 114 17.61 -12.03 -1.76
C SER A 114 16.23 -11.38 -1.82
N ASN A 115 16.18 -10.05 -1.96
CA ASN A 115 14.93 -9.33 -2.25
C ASN A 115 14.56 -9.38 -3.74
N ARG A 116 15.29 -10.13 -4.58
CA ARG A 116 14.94 -10.41 -5.98
C ARG A 116 14.14 -11.71 -6.07
N PRO A 117 13.23 -11.84 -7.06
CA PRO A 117 12.52 -13.09 -7.33
C PRO A 117 13.48 -14.29 -7.49
N PRO A 118 13.04 -15.52 -7.15
CA PRO A 118 11.72 -15.90 -6.63
C PRO A 118 11.56 -15.59 -5.13
N CYS A 119 10.44 -14.96 -4.77
CA CYS A 119 10.16 -14.56 -3.39
C CYS A 119 9.53 -15.73 -2.60
N ARG A 120 10.03 -15.97 -1.38
CA ARG A 120 9.50 -16.99 -0.47
C ARG A 120 9.04 -16.36 0.83
N TYR A 121 7.87 -16.79 1.30
CA TYR A 121 7.21 -16.22 2.46
C TYR A 121 6.92 -17.27 3.54
N THR A 122 6.83 -16.80 4.78
CA THR A 122 6.20 -17.52 5.89
C THR A 122 4.77 -17.02 6.03
N GLU A 123 3.84 -17.93 6.30
CA GLU A 123 2.44 -17.63 6.56
C GLU A 123 2.17 -17.61 8.06
N ASN A 124 1.48 -16.59 8.55
CA ASN A 124 0.94 -16.52 9.90
C ASN A 124 -0.52 -16.08 9.85
N THR A 125 -1.45 -16.97 10.20
CA THR A 125 -2.87 -16.63 10.31
C THR A 125 -3.20 -16.28 11.76
N SER A 126 -3.91 -15.17 11.97
CA SER A 126 -4.34 -14.71 13.29
C SER A 126 -5.71 -14.03 13.23
N SER A 127 -6.42 -14.03 14.36
CA SER A 127 -7.61 -13.20 14.57
C SER A 127 -7.24 -11.98 15.40
N ARG A 128 -7.25 -10.77 14.83
CA ARG A 128 -6.78 -9.54 15.50
C ARG A 128 -7.51 -8.28 15.07
N LEU A 129 -7.37 -7.21 15.86
CA LEU A 129 -7.80 -5.87 15.43
C LEU A 129 -6.86 -5.37 14.34
N ILE A 130 -7.40 -4.65 13.36
CA ILE A 130 -6.63 -4.06 12.27
C ILE A 130 -6.49 -2.55 12.49
N VAL A 131 -5.39 -1.99 12.00
CA VAL A 131 -5.14 -0.55 12.02
C VAL A 131 -4.95 -0.08 10.58
N VAL A 132 -5.72 0.94 10.19
CA VAL A 132 -5.74 1.46 8.82
C VAL A 132 -5.72 2.98 8.81
N ARG A 133 -5.18 3.56 7.74
CA ARG A 133 -5.45 4.95 7.37
C ARG A 133 -6.65 5.01 6.46
N CYS A 134 -7.46 6.05 6.60
CA CYS A 134 -8.66 6.24 5.79
C CYS A 134 -8.58 7.55 4.99
N ALA A 135 -9.13 7.53 3.79
CA ALA A 135 -9.43 8.69 2.97
C ALA A 135 -10.84 8.50 2.39
N ASP A 136 -11.68 9.55 2.43
CA ASP A 136 -13.05 9.54 1.91
C ASP A 136 -13.90 8.33 2.40
N GLY A 137 -13.78 8.00 3.68
CA GLY A 137 -14.48 6.88 4.29
C GLY A 137 -14.01 5.49 3.85
N ARG A 138 -12.88 5.38 3.15
CA ARG A 138 -12.31 4.13 2.65
C ARG A 138 -10.88 3.91 3.16
N PRO A 139 -10.48 2.65 3.42
CA PRO A 139 -9.12 2.34 3.84
C PRO A 139 -8.15 2.50 2.67
N VAL A 140 -7.05 3.21 2.90
CA VAL A 140 -6.02 3.47 1.88
C VAL A 140 -4.66 2.89 2.26
N HIS A 141 -4.43 2.61 3.54
CA HIS A 141 -3.19 2.04 4.03
C HIS A 141 -3.47 1.08 5.20
N PHE A 142 -2.77 -0.04 5.24
CA PHE A 142 -2.77 -0.99 6.36
C PHE A 142 -1.47 -0.82 7.16
N ASP A 143 -1.58 -0.70 8.48
CA ASP A 143 -0.41 -0.56 9.35
C ASP A 143 0.15 -1.94 9.74
N GLU A 144 1.29 -2.30 9.14
CA GLU A 144 1.98 -3.58 9.32
C GLU A 144 2.86 -3.63 10.59
N SER A 145 2.91 -2.55 11.38
CA SER A 145 3.67 -2.48 12.64
C SER A 145 2.95 -3.14 13.83
N GLN A 146 1.63 -3.33 13.73
CA GLN A 146 0.77 -3.85 14.79
C GLN A 146 0.59 -5.38 14.70
N ILE A 147 1.64 -6.08 14.28
CA ILE A 147 1.65 -7.52 13.91
C ILE A 147 2.56 -8.30 14.83
#